data_AF-A0A3B8UZY5-F1
#
_entry.id   AF-A0A3B8UZY5-F1
#
_cell.length_a   1.000
_cell.length_b   1.000
_cell.length_c   1.000
_cell.angle_alpha   90.00
_cell.angle_beta   90.00
_cell.angle_gamma   90.00
#
_symmetry.space_group_name_H-M   'P 1'
#
loop_
_entity.id
_entity.type
_entity.pdbx_description
1 polymer ?
#
loop_
_entity_poly.entity_id
_entity_poly.type
_entity_poly.pdbx_seq_one_letter_code
_entity_poly.pdbx_strand_id
1 'polypeptide(L)'
;RSDAFCGYDVEVEPMQGRRYLGICNENDPVIRYDGGPGPGGLVFLEARESAFRIARSQGHEGGPITGSGERLGRSNVFAYEYLDGRVVHLRGDAGHGMKPVQREYIREFFDGCTVPPPCPADFNGDGRVNGADLGLLAAAWQTAAGDLDGDGTTGGSDVGLLLAAWGECPEDQP
;
A
#
# COMPACT_ATOMS: atom_id res chain seq x y z
N ARG A 1 -14.59 19.50 33.80
CA ARG A 1 -15.21 18.47 32.94
C ARG A 1 -14.62 18.74 31.57
N SER A 2 -13.83 17.85 30.97
CA SER A 2 -13.37 18.08 29.59
C SER A 2 -14.60 18.18 28.69
N ASP A 3 -14.60 19.14 27.78
CA ASP A 3 -15.72 19.34 26.85
C ASP A 3 -15.95 18.08 26.02
N ALA A 4 -17.19 17.90 25.53
CA ALA A 4 -17.50 16.84 24.58
C ALA A 4 -16.50 16.91 23.41
N PHE A 5 -15.99 15.75 23.00
CA PHE A 5 -15.02 15.64 21.90
C PHE A 5 -13.76 16.50 22.09
N CYS A 6 -13.30 16.74 23.33
CA CYS A 6 -12.06 17.49 23.62
C CYS A 6 -11.99 18.88 22.94
N GLY A 7 -13.13 19.53 22.74
CA GLY A 7 -13.21 20.86 22.09
C GLY A 7 -13.29 20.82 20.55
N TYR A 8 -13.40 19.64 19.95
CA TYR A 8 -13.75 19.49 18.52
C TYR A 8 -15.27 19.51 18.36
N ASP A 9 -15.84 20.68 18.11
CA ASP A 9 -17.29 20.92 17.99
C ASP A 9 -17.74 21.28 16.56
N VAL A 10 -16.80 21.36 15.62
CA VAL A 10 -17.05 21.63 14.20
C VAL A 10 -16.86 20.36 13.38
N GLU A 11 -17.92 19.96 12.67
CA GLU A 11 -17.86 18.88 11.69
C GLU A 11 -17.07 19.32 10.46
N VAL A 12 -16.16 18.46 10.00
CA VAL A 12 -15.32 18.71 8.83
C VAL A 12 -15.32 17.46 7.97
N GLU A 13 -15.57 17.62 6.68
CA GLU A 13 -15.34 16.56 5.71
C GLU A 13 -13.83 16.38 5.48
N PRO A 14 -13.29 15.15 5.63
CA PRO A 14 -11.89 14.90 5.32
C PRO A 14 -11.58 15.26 3.87
N MET A 15 -10.43 15.91 3.66
CA MET A 15 -9.89 16.13 2.31
C MET A 15 -9.82 14.80 1.55
N GLN A 16 -10.35 14.80 0.34
CA GLN A 16 -10.30 13.66 -0.58
C GLN A 16 -8.89 13.47 -1.15
N GLY A 17 -8.61 12.26 -1.64
CA GLY A 17 -7.36 11.93 -2.34
C GLY A 17 -6.15 11.68 -1.43
N ARG A 18 -6.31 11.74 -0.10
CA ARG A 18 -5.23 11.40 0.83
C ARG A 18 -5.01 9.90 0.90
N ARG A 19 -3.76 9.50 1.10
CA ARG A 19 -3.39 8.12 1.41
C ARG A 19 -3.43 7.89 2.93
N TYR A 20 -3.99 6.77 3.36
CA TYR A 20 -4.11 6.37 4.76
C TYR A 20 -3.51 4.99 4.99
N LEU A 21 -2.62 4.89 5.97
CA LEU A 21 -2.05 3.62 6.42
C LEU A 21 -2.35 3.44 7.92
N GLY A 22 -3.19 2.45 8.23
CA GLY A 22 -3.43 1.96 9.59
C GLY A 22 -2.58 0.74 9.88
N ILE A 23 -1.99 0.66 11.08
CA ILE A 23 -1.22 -0.51 11.50
C ILE A 23 -1.65 -0.85 12.92
N CYS A 24 -2.23 -2.04 13.09
CA CYS A 24 -2.63 -2.54 14.41
C CYS A 24 -2.29 -4.03 14.53
N ASN A 25 -2.09 -4.49 15.75
CA ASN A 25 -1.82 -5.90 16.02
C ASN A 25 -2.94 -6.52 16.86
N GLU A 26 -3.34 -7.75 16.53
CA GLU A 26 -4.41 -8.48 17.22
C GLU A 26 -4.06 -8.75 18.70
N ASN A 27 -2.77 -8.88 19.00
CA ASN A 27 -2.26 -9.14 20.34
C ASN A 27 -1.70 -7.88 21.04
N ASP A 28 -2.08 -6.68 20.62
CA ASP A 28 -1.72 -5.44 21.31
C ASP A 28 -2.46 -5.31 22.66
N PRO A 29 -1.75 -5.29 23.81
CA PRO A 29 -2.39 -5.22 25.13
C PRO A 29 -2.78 -3.79 25.54
N VAL A 30 -2.34 -2.76 24.81
CA VAL A 30 -2.56 -1.36 25.12
C VAL A 30 -3.71 -0.80 24.28
N ILE A 31 -3.60 -0.94 22.95
CA ILE A 31 -4.60 -0.49 21.99
C ILE A 31 -5.18 -1.74 21.33
N ARG A 32 -6.26 -2.25 21.91
CA ARG A 32 -6.89 -3.50 21.46
C ARG A 32 -7.37 -3.37 20.03
N TYR A 33 -7.08 -4.41 19.23
CA TYR A 33 -7.49 -4.49 17.83
C TYR A 33 -9.01 -4.42 17.67
N ASP A 34 -9.74 -5.09 18.55
CA ASP A 34 -11.22 -5.10 18.57
C ASP A 34 -11.84 -3.78 19.06
N GLY A 35 -11.01 -2.80 19.43
CA GLY A 35 -11.44 -1.51 19.97
C GLY A 35 -11.87 -1.58 21.44
N GLY A 36 -12.71 -0.62 21.82
CA GLY A 36 -13.19 -0.43 23.19
C GLY A 36 -12.36 0.56 24.01
N PRO A 37 -12.55 0.60 25.34
CA PRO A 37 -11.82 1.51 26.22
C PRO A 37 -10.30 1.35 26.10
N GLY A 38 -9.59 2.48 26.00
CA GLY A 38 -8.14 2.56 25.99
C GLY A 38 -7.62 3.72 26.84
N PRO A 39 -6.32 4.05 26.70
CA PRO A 39 -5.67 5.06 27.52
C PRO A 39 -6.34 6.44 27.43
N GLY A 40 -6.31 7.20 28.54
CA GLY A 40 -6.85 8.56 28.58
C GLY A 40 -8.38 8.66 28.55
N GLY A 41 -9.11 7.55 28.77
CA GLY A 41 -10.58 7.53 28.74
C GLY A 41 -11.17 7.55 27.33
N LEU A 42 -10.34 7.33 26.31
CA LEU A 42 -10.78 7.21 24.92
C LEU A 42 -11.43 5.85 24.69
N VAL A 43 -12.40 5.81 23.78
CA VAL A 43 -13.03 4.57 23.29
C VAL A 43 -12.68 4.43 21.82
N PHE A 44 -11.91 3.40 21.50
CA PHE A 44 -11.44 3.12 20.14
C PHE A 44 -12.47 2.28 19.38
N LEU A 45 -12.56 2.50 18.07
CA LEU A 45 -13.27 1.61 17.16
C LEU A 45 -12.41 0.36 16.89
N GLU A 46 -13.05 -0.71 16.45
CA GLU A 46 -12.33 -1.86 15.90
C GLU A 46 -11.47 -1.42 14.70
N ALA A 47 -10.29 -2.03 14.57
CA ALA A 47 -9.26 -1.54 13.66
C ALA A 47 -9.67 -1.63 12.17
N ARG A 48 -10.34 -2.72 11.75
CA ARG A 48 -10.83 -2.88 10.37
C ARG A 48 -12.02 -1.98 10.06
N GLU A 49 -12.91 -1.77 11.03
CA GLU A 49 -14.03 -0.84 10.94
C GLU A 49 -13.53 0.59 10.81
N SER A 50 -12.46 0.95 11.53
CA SER A 50 -11.79 2.25 11.38
C SER A 50 -11.29 2.45 9.95
N ALA A 51 -10.62 1.45 9.39
CA ALA A 51 -10.14 1.48 8.00
C ALA A 51 -11.27 1.57 6.99
N PHE A 52 -12.35 0.80 7.18
CA PHE A 52 -13.54 0.85 6.33
C PHE A 52 -14.23 2.22 6.37
N ARG A 53 -14.34 2.85 7.55
CA ARG A 53 -14.91 4.20 7.67
C ARG A 53 -14.08 5.25 6.94
N ILE A 54 -12.76 5.13 6.99
CA ILE A 54 -11.85 5.98 6.21
C ILE A 54 -12.05 5.71 4.72
N ALA A 55 -12.07 4.45 4.28
CA ALA A 55 -12.29 4.12 2.87
C ALA A 55 -13.62 4.71 2.35
N ARG A 56 -14.71 4.58 3.12
CA ARG A 56 -16.02 5.16 2.77
C ARG A 56 -15.97 6.68 2.72
N SER A 57 -15.27 7.34 3.64
CA SER A 57 -15.10 8.80 3.58
C SER A 57 -14.23 9.26 2.41
N GLN A 58 -13.46 8.36 1.79
CA GLN A 58 -12.63 8.58 0.61
C GLN A 58 -13.27 8.09 -0.71
N GLY A 59 -14.56 7.73 -0.69
CA GLY A 59 -15.32 7.35 -1.90
C GLY A 59 -15.51 5.85 -2.14
N HIS A 60 -15.19 4.97 -1.18
CA HIS A 60 -15.48 3.54 -1.32
C HIS A 60 -16.99 3.27 -1.21
N GLU A 61 -17.57 2.66 -2.26
CA GLU A 61 -19.01 2.33 -2.33
C GLU A 61 -19.34 0.89 -1.88
N GLY A 62 -18.32 0.03 -1.77
CA GLY A 62 -18.50 -1.38 -1.40
C GLY A 62 -18.70 -1.63 0.10
N GLY A 63 -18.94 -2.89 0.47
CA GLY A 63 -18.92 -3.33 1.86
C GLY A 63 -17.51 -3.41 2.45
N PRO A 64 -17.38 -3.67 3.77
CA PRO A 64 -16.09 -3.91 4.40
C PRO A 64 -15.46 -5.22 3.90
N ILE A 65 -14.14 -5.26 3.83
CA ILE A 65 -13.41 -6.50 3.51
C ILE A 65 -13.59 -7.50 4.63
N THR A 66 -14.18 -8.65 4.31
CA THR A 66 -14.39 -9.77 5.23
C THR A 66 -13.22 -10.75 5.22
N GLY A 67 -13.07 -11.54 6.29
CA GLY A 67 -12.03 -12.56 6.37
C GLY A 67 -10.70 -12.03 6.90
N SER A 68 -9.61 -12.69 6.50
CA SER A 68 -8.26 -12.49 7.07
C SER A 68 -7.44 -11.38 6.41
N GLY A 69 -7.91 -10.82 5.29
CA GLY A 69 -7.11 -9.95 4.42
C GLY A 69 -6.09 -10.72 3.58
N GLU A 70 -5.33 -9.98 2.77
CA GLU A 70 -4.25 -10.51 1.94
C GLU A 70 -2.97 -10.67 2.76
N ARG A 71 -2.33 -11.83 2.71
CA ARG A 71 -1.11 -12.08 3.49
C ARG A 71 0.10 -11.41 2.84
N LEU A 72 0.87 -10.67 3.62
CA LEU A 72 2.15 -10.11 3.17
C LEU A 72 3.25 -11.16 3.20
N GLY A 73 3.60 -11.69 2.02
CA GLY A 73 4.67 -12.67 1.84
C GLY A 73 4.52 -13.91 2.74
N ARG A 74 5.62 -14.32 3.38
CA ARG A 74 5.65 -15.45 4.34
C ARG A 74 5.42 -15.03 5.79
N SER A 75 4.86 -13.85 6.02
CA SER A 75 4.64 -13.31 7.36
C SER A 75 3.25 -13.65 7.92
N ASN A 76 3.04 -13.35 9.21
CA ASN A 76 1.71 -13.31 9.84
C ASN A 76 1.15 -11.88 9.88
N VAL A 77 1.39 -11.11 8.82
CA VAL A 77 0.82 -9.78 8.63
C VAL A 77 -0.10 -9.82 7.42
N PHE A 78 -1.26 -9.18 7.55
CA PHE A 78 -2.28 -9.17 6.52
C PHE A 78 -2.73 -7.75 6.20
N ALA A 79 -2.91 -7.46 4.92
CA ALA A 79 -3.38 -6.18 4.42
C ALA A 79 -4.89 -6.24 4.08
N TYR A 80 -5.55 -5.12 4.34
CA TYR A 80 -6.92 -4.83 3.92
C TYR A 80 -6.83 -3.53 3.11
N GLU A 81 -6.90 -3.65 1.80
CA GLU A 81 -6.67 -2.53 0.88
C GLU A 81 -7.98 -2.08 0.24
N TYR A 82 -8.24 -0.79 0.29
CA TYR A 82 -9.35 -0.14 -0.39
C TYR A 82 -8.80 0.93 -1.34
N LEU A 83 -9.57 1.19 -2.41
CA LEU A 83 -9.27 2.27 -3.36
C LEU A 83 -7.84 2.16 -3.92
N ASP A 84 -7.48 0.96 -4.39
CA ASP A 84 -6.19 0.65 -5.01
C ASP A 84 -4.98 1.07 -4.14
N GLY A 85 -4.98 0.65 -2.88
CA GLY A 85 -3.89 0.93 -1.94
C GLY A 85 -3.84 2.37 -1.41
N ARG A 86 -4.86 3.20 -1.72
CA ARG A 86 -4.98 4.54 -1.12
C ARG A 86 -5.35 4.46 0.35
N VAL A 87 -6.16 3.49 0.76
CA VAL A 87 -6.49 3.24 2.16
C VAL A 87 -6.12 1.80 2.51
N VAL A 88 -5.10 1.64 3.35
CA VAL A 88 -4.56 0.34 3.74
C VAL A 88 -4.62 0.18 5.25
N HIS A 89 -5.05 -0.98 5.70
CA HIS A 89 -4.88 -1.41 7.08
C HIS A 89 -4.05 -2.69 7.17
N LEU A 90 -2.99 -2.65 7.96
CA LEU A 90 -2.16 -3.80 8.26
C LEU A 90 -2.53 -4.38 9.63
N ARG A 91 -2.88 -5.66 9.61
CA ARG A 91 -3.11 -6.49 10.80
C ARG A 91 -1.92 -7.38 11.05
N GLY A 92 -1.30 -7.25 12.21
CA GLY A 92 -0.20 -8.13 12.65
C GLY A 92 -0.42 -8.73 14.03
N ASP A 93 0.66 -9.23 14.59
CA ASP A 93 0.77 -9.96 15.87
C ASP A 93 2.03 -9.52 16.64
N ALA A 94 2.45 -8.26 16.48
CA ALA A 94 3.66 -7.69 17.07
C ALA A 94 3.47 -7.02 18.45
N GLY A 95 2.37 -7.27 19.16
CA GLY A 95 2.02 -6.57 20.40
C GLY A 95 1.80 -5.07 20.15
N HIS A 96 2.29 -4.19 21.03
CA HIS A 96 2.29 -2.74 20.79
C HIS A 96 3.44 -2.27 19.87
N GLY A 97 4.15 -3.22 19.25
CA GLY A 97 5.29 -2.97 18.38
C GLY A 97 4.97 -3.19 16.91
N MET A 98 6.01 -3.51 16.14
CA MET A 98 5.92 -3.68 14.70
C MET A 98 6.92 -4.72 14.20
N LYS A 99 6.50 -5.57 13.25
CA LYS A 99 7.36 -6.54 12.56
C LYS A 99 8.18 -5.89 11.45
N PRO A 100 9.32 -6.50 11.04
CA PRO A 100 10.11 -6.02 9.91
C PRO A 100 9.30 -5.81 8.63
N VAL A 101 8.37 -6.71 8.30
CA VAL A 101 7.49 -6.60 7.11
C VAL A 101 6.56 -5.38 7.17
N GLN A 102 6.04 -5.01 8.35
CA GLN A 102 5.23 -3.81 8.50
C GLN A 102 6.09 -2.55 8.32
N ARG A 103 7.33 -2.56 8.82
CA ARG A 103 8.29 -1.45 8.60
C ARG A 103 8.67 -1.30 7.13
N GLU A 104 8.83 -2.41 6.42
CA GLU A 104 9.10 -2.44 4.99
C GLU A 104 7.91 -1.86 4.21
N TYR A 105 6.69 -2.34 4.50
CA TYR A 105 5.47 -1.79 3.90
C TYR A 105 5.29 -0.29 4.16
N ILE A 106 5.61 0.21 5.37
CA ILE A 106 5.60 1.66 5.64
C ILE A 106 6.51 2.40 4.66
N ARG A 107 7.72 1.88 4.40
CA ARG A 107 8.65 2.53 3.47
C ARG A 107 8.02 2.58 2.10
N GLU A 108 7.58 1.45 1.56
CA GLU A 108 6.93 1.35 0.25
C GLU A 108 5.70 2.28 0.15
N PHE A 109 4.88 2.32 1.21
CA PHE A 109 3.71 3.19 1.26
C PHE A 109 4.09 4.68 1.16
N PHE A 110 5.15 5.12 1.84
CA PHE A 110 5.60 6.51 1.80
C PHE A 110 6.56 6.82 0.65
N ASP A 111 7.13 5.81 0.00
CA ASP A 111 8.09 6.01 -1.08
C ASP A 111 7.43 6.53 -2.37
N GLY A 112 6.08 6.60 -2.41
CA GLY A 112 5.34 7.27 -3.48
C GLY A 112 5.55 6.68 -4.89
N CYS A 113 6.35 5.62 -5.03
CA CYS A 113 6.88 5.14 -6.30
C CYS A 113 6.62 3.64 -6.55
N THR A 114 5.67 3.02 -5.84
CA THR A 114 5.20 1.66 -6.15
C THR A 114 3.68 1.57 -6.31
N VAL A 115 3.10 2.49 -7.06
CA VAL A 115 2.36 1.97 -8.23
C VAL A 115 3.46 1.28 -9.05
N PRO A 116 3.39 -0.01 -9.44
CA PRO A 116 4.39 -0.55 -10.37
C PRO A 116 4.56 0.52 -11.45
N PRO A 117 5.77 1.04 -11.69
CA PRO A 117 5.94 2.25 -12.45
C PRO A 117 5.08 2.11 -13.71
N PRO A 118 4.35 3.14 -14.15
CA PRO A 118 3.57 3.08 -15.38
C PRO A 118 4.42 2.68 -16.61
N CYS A 119 5.72 2.47 -16.41
CA CYS A 119 6.69 1.76 -17.22
C CYS A 119 7.35 0.57 -16.49
N PRO A 120 6.82 -0.65 -16.59
CA PRO A 120 7.54 -1.85 -16.16
C PRO A 120 8.90 -2.04 -16.86
N ALA A 121 9.10 -1.38 -18.00
CA ALA A 121 10.31 -1.42 -18.81
C ALA A 121 11.37 -0.35 -18.45
N ASP A 122 11.13 0.50 -17.43
CA ASP A 122 12.14 1.41 -16.88
C ASP A 122 12.94 0.68 -15.79
N PHE A 123 14.03 0.06 -16.19
CA PHE A 123 14.83 -0.81 -15.32
C PHE A 123 15.83 -0.04 -14.46
N ASN A 124 16.20 1.18 -14.86
CA ASN A 124 17.12 2.02 -14.10
C ASN A 124 16.40 3.04 -13.19
N GLY A 125 15.09 3.20 -13.34
CA GLY A 125 14.24 4.07 -12.53
C GLY A 125 14.43 5.56 -12.81
N ASP A 126 14.87 5.94 -14.02
CA ASP A 126 15.13 7.33 -14.39
C ASP A 126 13.91 8.07 -14.97
N GLY A 127 12.76 7.37 -15.07
CA GLY A 127 11.51 7.89 -15.59
C GLY A 127 11.40 7.85 -17.11
N ARG A 128 12.32 7.19 -17.82
CA ARG A 128 12.32 7.09 -19.29
C ARG A 128 12.78 5.71 -19.75
N VAL A 129 11.94 5.03 -20.54
CA VAL A 129 12.34 3.80 -21.23
C VAL A 129 13.22 4.15 -22.43
N ASN A 130 14.51 3.86 -22.32
CA ASN A 130 15.50 4.24 -23.32
C ASN A 130 16.62 3.18 -23.51
N GLY A 131 17.72 3.59 -24.15
CA GLY A 131 18.85 2.70 -24.43
C GLY A 131 19.54 2.15 -23.18
N ALA A 132 19.45 2.84 -22.04
CA ALA A 132 19.93 2.34 -20.76
C ALA A 132 19.16 1.09 -20.31
N ASP A 133 17.82 1.13 -20.42
CA ASP A 133 16.94 0.01 -20.05
C ASP A 133 17.10 -1.16 -20.99
N LEU A 134 17.24 -0.90 -22.30
CA LEU A 134 17.57 -1.95 -23.26
C LEU A 134 18.90 -2.63 -22.92
N GLY A 135 19.89 -1.87 -22.44
CA GLY A 135 21.16 -2.42 -21.96
C GLY A 135 20.98 -3.32 -20.72
N LEU A 136 20.10 -2.94 -19.80
CA LEU A 136 19.76 -3.73 -18.61
C LEU A 136 18.97 -4.99 -18.97
N LEU A 137 17.99 -4.90 -19.89
CA LEU A 137 17.26 -6.06 -20.41
C LEU A 137 18.21 -7.06 -21.10
N ALA A 138 19.14 -6.55 -21.91
CA ALA A 138 20.15 -7.39 -22.55
C ALA A 138 21.09 -8.05 -21.53
N ALA A 139 21.43 -7.37 -20.44
CA ALA A 139 22.21 -7.96 -19.34
C ALA A 139 21.42 -9.05 -18.58
N ALA A 140 20.09 -8.98 -18.59
CA ALA A 140 19.18 -9.93 -17.97
C ALA A 140 18.79 -11.12 -18.88
N TRP A 141 19.37 -11.25 -20.08
CA TRP A 141 18.98 -12.27 -21.06
C TRP A 141 18.99 -13.69 -20.47
N GLN A 142 17.92 -14.46 -20.71
CA GLN A 142 17.73 -15.81 -20.16
C GLN A 142 17.67 -15.87 -18.62
N THR A 143 17.28 -14.77 -17.97
CA THR A 143 16.98 -14.73 -16.53
C THR A 143 15.57 -14.18 -16.32
N ALA A 144 14.99 -14.32 -15.12
CA ALA A 144 13.70 -13.71 -14.80
C ALA A 144 13.79 -12.20 -14.48
N ALA A 145 14.98 -11.59 -14.55
CA ALA A 145 15.18 -10.21 -14.08
C ALA A 145 14.66 -9.13 -15.05
N GLY A 146 14.46 -9.46 -16.32
CA GLY A 146 13.87 -8.58 -17.34
C GLY A 146 12.62 -9.18 -18.01
N ASP A 147 11.95 -10.11 -17.33
CA ASP A 147 10.72 -10.78 -17.77
C ASP A 147 9.53 -9.83 -17.65
N LEU A 148 9.18 -9.17 -18.76
CA LEU A 148 8.11 -8.19 -18.88
C LEU A 148 6.77 -8.85 -19.26
N ASP A 149 6.79 -10.00 -19.93
CA ASP A 149 5.57 -10.71 -20.34
C ASP A 149 5.11 -11.80 -19.35
N GLY A 150 5.93 -12.13 -18.35
CA GLY A 150 5.65 -13.07 -17.28
C GLY A 150 5.80 -14.53 -17.69
N ASP A 151 6.52 -14.85 -18.76
CA ASP A 151 6.72 -16.24 -19.23
C ASP A 151 7.79 -17.01 -18.44
N GLY A 152 8.51 -16.33 -17.54
CA GLY A 152 9.53 -16.88 -16.66
C GLY A 152 10.97 -16.66 -17.13
N THR A 153 11.21 -15.98 -18.26
CA THR A 153 12.56 -15.68 -18.76
C THR A 153 12.63 -14.42 -19.63
N THR A 154 13.78 -13.75 -19.66
CA THR A 154 14.01 -12.59 -20.55
C THR A 154 14.40 -13.07 -21.94
N GLY A 155 13.62 -12.67 -22.94
CA GLY A 155 13.77 -13.03 -24.34
C GLY A 155 13.31 -11.95 -25.32
N GLY A 156 13.04 -12.38 -26.56
CA GLY A 156 12.69 -11.47 -27.65
C GLY A 156 11.31 -10.81 -27.50
N SER A 157 10.39 -11.45 -26.77
CA SER A 157 9.08 -10.89 -26.45
C SER A 157 9.19 -9.68 -25.51
N ASP A 158 10.05 -9.76 -24.50
CA ASP A 158 10.34 -8.65 -23.59
C ASP A 158 10.99 -7.46 -24.29
N VAL A 159 11.87 -7.71 -25.27
CA VAL A 159 12.40 -6.64 -26.13
C VAL A 159 11.27 -5.91 -26.85
N GLY A 160 10.29 -6.65 -27.36
CA GLY A 160 9.11 -6.08 -28.01
C GLY A 160 8.29 -5.19 -27.07
N LEU A 161 8.11 -5.62 -25.82
CA LEU A 161 7.41 -4.85 -24.79
C LEU A 161 8.18 -3.59 -24.37
N LEU A 162 9.50 -3.69 -24.20
CA LEU A 162 10.35 -2.53 -23.90
C LEU A 162 10.29 -1.49 -25.02
N LEU A 163 10.41 -1.92 -26.28
CA LEU A 163 10.32 -1.01 -27.43
C LEU A 163 8.93 -0.38 -27.58
N ALA A 164 7.87 -1.11 -27.22
CA ALA A 164 6.51 -0.56 -27.20
C ALA A 164 6.33 0.53 -26.14
N ALA A 165 7.11 0.47 -25.06
CA ALA A 165 7.10 1.45 -23.97
C ALA A 165 8.13 2.59 -24.15
N TRP A 166 8.84 2.66 -25.28
CA TRP A 166 9.95 3.61 -25.48
C TRP A 166 9.51 5.08 -25.35
N GLY A 167 10.22 5.85 -24.52
CA GLY A 167 9.93 7.26 -24.29
C GLY A 167 9.81 7.62 -22.82
N GLU A 168 9.21 8.77 -22.54
CA GLU A 168 8.95 9.20 -21.16
C GLU A 168 7.85 8.38 -20.54
N CYS A 169 8.02 8.07 -19.26
CA CYS A 169 6.97 7.42 -18.50
C CYS A 169 5.78 8.35 -18.29
N PRO A 170 4.55 7.82 -18.32
CA PRO A 170 3.38 8.61 -17.96
C PRO A 170 3.59 9.20 -16.57
N GLU A 171 3.60 10.53 -16.48
CA GLU A 171 3.52 11.19 -15.18
C GLU A 171 2.17 10.82 -14.56
N ASP A 172 2.20 10.46 -13.27
CA ASP A 172 0.99 10.21 -12.49
C ASP A 172 0.11 11.46 -12.58
N GLN A 173 -0.98 11.38 -13.36
CA GLN A 173 -1.85 12.53 -13.54
C GLN A 173 -2.57 12.79 -12.20
N PRO A 174 -2.60 14.06 -11.74
CA PRO A 174 -3.13 14.43 -10.42
C PRO A 174 -4.63 14.15 -10.26
#